data_AF-D3S124-F1
#
_entry.id   AF-D3S124-F1
#
_cell.length_a   1.000
_cell.length_b   1.000
_cell.length_c   1.000
_cell.angle_alpha   90.00
_cell.angle_beta   90.00
_cell.angle_gamma   90.00
#
_symmetry.space_group_name_H-M   'P 1'
#
loop_
_entity.id
_entity.type
_entity.pdbx_description
1 polymer ?
#
loop_
_entity_poly.entity_id
_entity_poly.type
_entity_poly.pdbx_seq_one_letter_code
_entity_poly.pdbx_strand_id
1 'polypeptide(L)'
;MKHPAIVQVRTEIEKALEIAKKFVTEVERREDGVDIYFEDVNEARRFISVFKRATKKKILVKSSTSYAGLRKGRVRYLFTYSLKENEGRRLR
;
A
#
# COMPACT_ATOMS: atom_id res chain seq x y z
N MET A 1 13.18 -2.58 12.17
CA MET A 1 12.25 -2.33 11.05
C MET A 1 12.39 -3.44 10.02
N LYS A 2 11.40 -4.34 9.96
CA LYS A 2 11.36 -5.47 9.01
C LYS A 2 11.03 -5.01 7.58
N HIS A 3 10.05 -4.11 7.44
CA HIS A 3 9.52 -3.72 6.12
C HIS A 3 9.69 -2.21 5.85
N PRO A 4 10.33 -1.77 4.75
CA PRO A 4 10.44 -0.36 4.37
C PRO A 4 9.16 0.24 3.77
N ALA A 5 8.18 -0.57 3.33
CA ALA A 5 6.94 -0.06 2.75
C ALA A 5 5.69 -0.80 3.23
N ILE A 6 4.59 -0.07 3.35
CA ILE A 6 3.26 -0.57 3.69
C ILE A 6 2.25 -0.04 2.68
N VAL A 7 1.41 -0.93 2.15
CA VAL A 7 0.26 -0.57 1.32
C VAL A 7 -1.02 -0.89 2.08
N GLN A 8 -1.73 0.14 2.49
CA GLN A 8 -2.99 0.09 3.21
C GLN A 8 -4.13 0.16 2.22
N VAL A 9 -4.83 -0.95 2.00
CA VAL A 9 -5.93 -1.05 1.06
C VAL A 9 -7.25 -1.08 1.82
N ARG A 10 -8.17 -0.17 1.45
CA ARG A 10 -9.49 0.01 2.08
C ARG A 10 -10.66 -0.17 1.10
N THR A 11 -10.40 -0.75 -0.07
CA THR A 11 -11.39 -1.06 -1.11
C THR A 11 -10.94 -2.30 -1.87
N GLU A 12 -11.86 -3.06 -2.46
CA GLU A 12 -11.55 -4.28 -3.26
C GLU A 12 -10.59 -5.24 -2.52
N ILE A 13 -10.85 -5.50 -1.23
CA ILE A 13 -9.93 -6.22 -0.33
C ILE A 13 -9.57 -7.60 -0.87
N GLU A 14 -10.55 -8.38 -1.35
CA GLU A 14 -10.30 -9.72 -1.89
C GLU A 14 -9.35 -9.71 -3.08
N LYS A 15 -9.51 -8.73 -3.98
CA LYS A 15 -8.64 -8.52 -5.13
C LYS A 15 -7.23 -8.09 -4.70
N ALA A 16 -7.14 -7.24 -3.67
CA ALA A 16 -5.86 -6.85 -3.10
C ALA A 16 -5.11 -8.06 -2.55
N LEU A 17 -5.80 -8.95 -1.82
CA LEU A 17 -5.26 -10.20 -1.30
C LEU A 17 -4.83 -11.15 -2.41
N GLU A 18 -5.62 -11.30 -3.46
CA GLU A 18 -5.29 -12.15 -4.61
C GLU A 18 -4.01 -11.68 -5.32
N ILE A 19 -3.88 -10.37 -5.52
CA ILE A 19 -2.69 -9.77 -6.13
C ILE A 19 -1.49 -9.89 -5.19
N ALA A 20 -1.68 -9.69 -3.88
CA ALA A 20 -0.60 -9.76 -2.88
C ALA A 20 0.06 -11.14 -2.84
N LYS A 21 -0.68 -12.23 -3.09
CA LYS A 21 -0.13 -13.60 -3.20
C LYS A 21 0.97 -13.74 -4.26
N LYS A 22 1.07 -12.82 -5.22
CA LYS A 22 2.09 -12.81 -6.28
C LYS A 22 3.39 -12.11 -5.87
N PHE A 23 3.44 -11.54 -4.66
CA PHE A 23 4.58 -10.81 -4.13
C PHE A 23 5.04 -11.43 -2.81
N VAL A 24 6.32 -11.26 -2.47
CA VAL A 24 6.84 -11.64 -1.15
C VAL A 24 6.40 -10.56 -0.15
N THR A 25 5.29 -10.82 0.54
CA THR A 25 4.64 -9.83 1.41
C THR A 25 4.12 -10.46 2.68
N GLU A 26 4.04 -9.66 3.75
CA GLU A 26 3.30 -9.99 4.96
C GLU A 26 1.97 -9.24 4.92
N VAL A 27 0.88 -9.89 5.31
CA VAL A 27 -0.47 -9.36 5.16
C VAL A 27 -1.15 -9.38 6.52
N GLU A 28 -1.60 -8.21 6.99
CA GLU A 28 -2.37 -8.06 8.22
C GLU A 28 -3.78 -7.55 7.88
N ARG A 29 -4.81 -8.29 8.28
CA ARG A 29 -6.20 -7.84 8.16
C ARG A 29 -6.52 -6.86 9.29
N ARG A 30 -7.14 -5.74 8.93
CA ARG A 30 -7.65 -4.71 9.84
C ARG A 30 -9.18 -4.69 9.75
N GLU A 31 -9.84 -4.07 10.71
CA GLU A 31 -11.31 -3.91 10.69
C GLU A 31 -11.81 -3.18 9.42
N ASP A 32 -11.03 -2.23 8.92
CA ASP A 32 -11.39 -1.38 7.79
C ASP A 32 -10.73 -1.79 6.46
N GLY A 33 -9.95 -2.88 6.44
CA GLY A 33 -9.30 -3.36 5.22
C GLY A 33 -8.09 -4.24 5.47
N VAL A 34 -7.03 -4.01 4.71
CA VAL A 34 -5.80 -4.82 4.79
C VAL A 34 -4.57 -3.95 4.69
N ASP A 35 -3.57 -4.28 5.50
CA ASP A 35 -2.24 -3.70 5.44
C ASP A 35 -1.28 -4.75 4.86
N ILE A 36 -0.61 -4.40 3.76
CA ILE A 36 0.31 -5.29 3.04
C ILE A 36 1.71 -4.70 3.20
N TYR A 37 2.60 -5.47 3.83
CA TYR A 37 3.96 -5.08 4.14
C TYR A 37 4.92 -5.63 3.09
N PHE A 38 5.79 -4.78 2.57
CA PHE A 38 6.75 -5.09 1.52
C PHE A 38 8.19 -4.89 1.99
N GLU A 39 9.08 -5.80 1.59
CA GLU A 39 10.52 -5.71 1.84
C GLU A 39 11.24 -4.70 0.91
N ASP A 40 10.62 -4.36 -0.23
CA ASP A 40 11.10 -3.34 -1.17
C ASP A 40 9.98 -2.34 -1.53
N VAL A 41 10.31 -1.05 -1.50
CA VAL A 41 9.44 0.05 -1.91
C VAL A 41 9.03 -0.09 -3.38
N ASN A 42 9.90 -0.62 -4.24
CA ASN A 42 9.59 -0.83 -5.66
C ASN A 42 8.56 -1.94 -5.87
N GLU A 43 8.54 -2.96 -5.02
CA GLU A 43 7.49 -3.98 -5.05
C GLU A 43 6.15 -3.42 -4.60
N ALA A 44 6.13 -2.58 -3.55
CA ALA A 44 4.93 -1.87 -3.14
C ALA A 44 4.35 -1.02 -4.30
N ARG A 45 5.22 -0.29 -5.02
CA ARG A 45 4.80 0.51 -6.20
C ARG A 45 4.29 -0.37 -7.35
N ARG A 46 4.94 -1.50 -7.62
CA ARG A 46 4.49 -2.47 -8.62
C ARG A 46 3.13 -3.06 -8.25
N PHE A 47 2.93 -3.43 -6.99
CA PHE A 47 1.65 -3.88 -6.47
C PHE A 47 0.56 -2.83 -6.72
N ILE A 48 0.80 -1.55 -6.36
CA ILE A 48 -0.18 -0.46 -6.58
C ILE A 48 -0.53 -0.32 -8.06
N SER A 49 0.45 -0.40 -8.96
CA SER A 49 0.23 -0.34 -10.41
C SER A 49 -0.60 -1.51 -10.93
N VAL A 50 -0.35 -2.73 -10.46
CA VAL A 50 -1.14 -3.92 -10.82
C VAL A 50 -2.56 -3.81 -10.26
N PHE A 51 -2.70 -3.44 -8.99
CA PHE A 51 -4.00 -3.27 -8.34
C PHE A 51 -4.88 -2.23 -9.04
N LYS A 52 -4.31 -1.07 -9.39
CA LYS A 52 -5.02 -0.02 -10.14
C LYS A 52 -5.49 -0.47 -11.52
N ARG A 53 -4.75 -1.37 -12.19
CA ARG A 53 -5.14 -1.92 -13.50
C ARG A 53 -6.18 -3.02 -13.39
N ALA A 54 -6.14 -3.81 -12.31
CA ALA A 54 -7.06 -4.91 -12.08
C ALA A 54 -8.44 -4.46 -11.54
N THR A 55 -8.52 -3.25 -10.98
CA THR A 55 -9.78 -2.68 -10.49
C THR A 55 -10.45 -1.82 -11.56
N LYS A 56 -11.78 -1.88 -11.61
CA LYS A 56 -12.62 -0.99 -12.46
C LYS A 56 -12.85 0.38 -11.81
N LYS A 57 -12.45 0.54 -10.54
CA LYS A 57 -12.71 1.73 -9.73
C LYS A 57 -11.61 2.78 -9.90
N LYS A 58 -11.98 4.04 -9.74
CA LYS A 58 -10.99 5.13 -9.62
C LYS A 58 -10.33 5.02 -8.25
N ILE A 59 -9.06 4.61 -8.19
CA ILE A 59 -8.32 4.51 -6.92
C ILE A 59 -7.57 5.81 -6.65
N LEU A 60 -7.84 6.41 -5.49
CA LEU A 60 -7.01 7.45 -4.90
C LEU A 60 -5.85 6.79 -4.16
N VAL A 61 -4.63 7.27 -4.42
CA VAL A 61 -3.41 6.84 -3.72
C VAL A 61 -2.85 8.02 -2.95
N LYS A 62 -2.83 7.93 -1.62
CA LYS A 62 -2.15 8.91 -0.76
C LYS A 62 -0.88 8.29 -0.23
N SER A 63 0.27 8.95 -0.41
CA SER A 63 1.54 8.51 0.14
C SER A 63 1.95 9.37 1.33
N SER A 64 2.57 8.75 2.33
CA SER A 64 3.30 9.43 3.40
C SER A 64 4.63 8.73 3.66
N THR A 65 5.56 9.48 4.24
CA THR A 65 6.85 8.97 4.68
C THR A 65 7.04 9.33 6.15
N SER A 66 7.50 8.37 6.95
CA SER A 66 7.89 8.62 8.33
C SER A 66 9.34 8.21 8.57
N TYR A 67 10.02 8.92 9.46
CA TYR A 67 11.37 8.59 9.87
C TYR A 67 11.37 7.25 10.61
N ALA A 68 12.23 6.33 10.19
CA ALA A 68 12.31 4.97 10.72
C ALA A 68 13.70 4.62 11.29
N GLY A 69 14.51 5.64 11.55
CA GLY A 69 15.84 5.51 12.17
C GLY A 69 17.00 5.74 11.21
N LEU A 70 18.20 5.48 11.71
CA LEU A 70 19.47 5.55 10.99
C LEU A 70 20.09 4.15 10.90
N ARG A 71 20.63 3.77 9.74
CA ARG A 71 21.42 2.54 9.56
C ARG A 71 22.68 2.84 8.76
N LYS A 72 23.84 2.59 9.34
CA LYS A 72 25.16 2.89 8.72
C LYS A 72 25.26 4.35 8.21
N GLY A 73 24.79 5.31 9.01
CA GLY A 73 24.79 6.73 8.65
C GLY A 73 23.77 7.17 7.60
N ARG A 74 22.91 6.25 7.11
CA ARG A 74 21.83 6.58 6.17
C ARG A 74 20.48 6.58 6.88
N VAL A 75 19.68 7.61 6.62
CA VAL A 75 18.30 7.69 7.12
C VAL A 75 17.46 6.61 6.47
N ARG A 76 16.70 5.89 7.29
CA ARG A 76 15.64 4.98 6.82
C ARG A 76 14.30 5.69 6.94
N TYR A 77 13.50 5.54 5.89
CA TYR A 77 12.12 5.98 5.87
C TYR A 77 11.21 4.76 5.80
N LEU A 78 10.05 4.87 6.45
CA LEU A 78 8.90 4.02 6.19
C LEU A 78 8.03 4.71 5.15
N PHE A 79 7.75 4.02 4.05
CA PHE A 79 6.84 4.49 3.01
C PHE A 79 5.46 3.88 3.22
N THR A 80 4.46 4.73 3.44
CA THR A 80 3.07 4.27 3.59
C THR A 80 2.25 4.75 2.40
N TYR A 81 1.51 3.82 1.80
CA TYR A 81 0.60 4.08 0.69
C TYR A 81 -0.81 3.72 1.09
N SER A 82 -1.73 4.68 1.17
CA SER A 82 -3.15 4.44 1.43
C SER A 82 -3.94 4.46 0.14
N LEU A 83 -4.65 3.36 -0.13
CA LEU A 83 -5.47 3.15 -1.32
C LEU A 83 -6.94 3.16 -0.91
N LYS A 84 -7.68 4.12 -1.45
CA LYS A 84 -9.11 4.26 -1.25
C LYS A 84 -9.82 4.43 -2.58
N GLU A 85 -11.08 4.06 -2.63
CA GLU A 85 -11.93 4.39 -3.77
C GLU A 85 -12.16 5.91 -3.80
N ASN A 86 -11.97 6.51 -4.97
CA ASN A 86 -12.33 7.89 -5.22
C ASN A 86 -13.81 7.94 -5.59
N GLU A 87 -14.67 7.89 -4.57
CA GLU A 87 -16.06 8.30 -4.70
C GLU A 87 -16.02 9.81 -4.93
N GLY A 88 -16.17 10.23 -6.18
CA GLY A 88 -16.14 11.65 -6.52
C GLY A 88 -17.16 12.40 -5.69
N ARG A 89 -16.73 13.05 -4.61
CA ARG A 89 -17.47 14.16 -4.02
C ARG A 89 -17.55 15.20 -5.12
N ARG A 90 -18.67 15.20 -5.85
CA ARG A 90 -19.25 16.44 -6.35
C ARG A 90 -19.42 17.29 -5.10
N LEU A 91 -18.45 18.16 -4.83
CA LEU A 91 -18.68 19.34 -4.03
C LEU A 91 -19.81 20.06 -4.79
N ARG A 92 -21.02 19.97 -4.23
CA ARG A 92 -22.14 20.83 -4.63
C ARG A 92 -21.84 22.24 -4.16
#